data_AF-A0A959I8H8-F1
#
_entry.id   AF-A0A959I8H8-F1
#
_cell.length_a   1.000
_cell.length_b   1.000
_cell.length_c   1.000
_cell.angle_alpha   90.00
_cell.angle_beta   90.00
_cell.angle_gamma   90.00
#
_symmetry.space_group_name_H-M   'P 1'
#
loop_
_entity.id
_entity.type
_entity.pdbx_description
1 polymer ?
#
loop_
_entity_poly.entity_id
_entity_poly.type
_entity_poly.pdbx_seq_one_letter_code
_entity_poly.pdbx_strand_id
1 'polypeptide(L)'
;MKGLQTERRRWRYAWWGIGMAFLLGACEKEDSGPPPSGDPVFAVDIGDSHIPYLVIDTDGAEIRNEPKIAAELTVYIDREAVVGTPVGIEYRGSTSFRISDKKSYGIETWDAEGNDIDLSFFGFPEEEDWILTGHVVNLEGDFIIDRTLMYHYLGYRLYADMGRYASRCKFVELEINGAYQGVYVFMEKLKRDK
;
A
#
# COMPACT_ATOMS: atom_id res chain seq x y z
N MET A 1 -18.65 -39.18 -50.59
CA MET A 1 -19.53 -40.18 -49.93
C MET A 1 -20.00 -39.51 -48.63
N LYS A 2 -21.18 -38.84 -48.65
CA LYS A 2 -22.48 -39.30 -48.09
C LYS A 2 -22.33 -39.81 -46.65
N GLY A 3 -23.04 -39.36 -45.61
CA GLY A 3 -24.19 -38.44 -45.42
C GLY A 3 -24.36 -38.21 -43.89
N LEU A 4 -24.93 -37.08 -43.46
CA LEU A 4 -26.30 -36.93 -42.93
C LEU A 4 -26.58 -37.76 -41.66
N GLN A 5 -26.76 -37.14 -40.48
CA GLN A 5 -27.96 -36.44 -39.95
C GLN A 5 -28.77 -37.34 -38.99
N THR A 6 -29.04 -36.76 -37.81
CA THR A 6 -30.21 -36.92 -36.91
C THR A 6 -30.66 -38.30 -36.45
N GLU A 7 -30.80 -38.42 -35.11
CA GLU A 7 -32.01 -39.02 -34.56
C GLU A 7 -32.52 -38.23 -33.34
N ARG A 8 -33.80 -37.84 -33.39
CA ARG A 8 -34.57 -37.25 -32.28
C ARG A 8 -35.15 -38.39 -31.46
N ARG A 9 -35.19 -38.26 -30.13
CA ARG A 9 -36.33 -38.77 -29.32
C ARG A 9 -36.66 -37.82 -28.17
N ARG A 10 -37.90 -37.31 -28.22
CA ARG A 10 -38.65 -36.62 -27.14
C ARG A 10 -39.03 -37.62 -26.04
N TRP A 11 -39.64 -37.07 -24.97
CA TRP A 11 -40.39 -37.71 -23.86
C TRP A 11 -39.48 -37.98 -22.64
N ARG A 12 -39.73 -37.48 -21.42
CA ARG A 12 -40.95 -37.08 -20.71
C ARG A 12 -40.62 -36.20 -19.49
N TYR A 13 -41.58 -35.34 -19.13
CA TYR A 13 -41.63 -34.63 -17.85
C TYR A 13 -41.61 -35.60 -16.66
N ALA A 14 -40.78 -35.31 -15.66
CA ALA A 14 -40.95 -35.81 -14.30
C ALA A 14 -40.56 -34.68 -13.34
N TRP A 15 -41.57 -34.07 -12.74
CA TRP A 15 -41.45 -33.16 -11.62
C TRP A 15 -40.83 -33.90 -10.44
N TRP A 16 -39.69 -33.44 -9.95
CA TRP A 16 -39.26 -33.66 -8.57
C TRP A 16 -39.00 -32.29 -7.98
N GLY A 17 -39.94 -31.84 -7.15
CA GLY A 17 -39.73 -30.69 -6.29
C GLY A 17 -38.73 -31.07 -5.21
N ILE A 18 -37.67 -30.28 -5.09
CA ILE A 18 -36.85 -30.21 -3.88
C ILE A 18 -36.61 -28.72 -3.62
N GLY A 19 -36.91 -28.34 -2.39
CA GLY A 19 -37.07 -26.97 -1.94
C GLY A 19 -35.86 -26.08 -2.20
N MET A 20 -36.18 -24.88 -2.67
CA MET A 20 -35.31 -23.74 -2.75
C MET A 20 -35.12 -23.20 -1.33
N ALA A 21 -34.13 -23.72 -0.61
CA ALA A 21 -33.66 -23.14 0.64
C ALA A 21 -32.84 -21.89 0.30
N PHE A 22 -33.51 -20.74 0.21
CA PHE A 22 -32.88 -19.43 0.26
C PHE A 22 -32.24 -19.26 1.64
N LEU A 23 -30.93 -19.52 1.72
CA LEU A 23 -30.10 -19.02 2.81
C LEU A 23 -29.96 -17.51 2.59
N LEU A 24 -30.82 -16.73 3.25
CA LEU A 24 -30.56 -15.33 3.54
C LEU A 24 -29.36 -15.29 4.49
N GLY A 25 -28.16 -15.15 3.92
CA GLY A 25 -27.00 -14.69 4.68
C GLY A 25 -27.27 -13.25 5.09
N ALA A 26 -27.70 -13.06 6.34
CA ALA A 26 -27.71 -11.76 6.97
C ALA A 26 -26.25 -11.31 7.09
N CYS A 27 -25.89 -10.27 6.33
CA CYS A 27 -24.66 -9.54 6.53
C CYS A 27 -24.86 -8.72 7.81
N GLU A 28 -24.35 -9.23 8.93
CA GLU A 28 -24.32 -8.48 10.18
C GLU A 28 -23.21 -7.44 10.01
N LYS A 29 -23.62 -6.20 9.74
CA LYS A 29 -22.73 -5.06 9.73
C LYS A 29 -22.27 -4.87 11.17
N GLU A 30 -21.03 -5.27 11.47
CA GLU A 30 -20.42 -4.91 12.75
C GLU A 30 -20.41 -3.37 12.81
N ASP A 31 -21.09 -2.85 13.83
CA ASP A 31 -21.14 -1.44 14.14
C ASP A 31 -19.74 -1.05 14.61
N SER A 32 -18.95 -0.42 13.74
CA SER A 32 -17.63 0.10 14.09
C SER A 32 -17.84 1.30 15.01
N GLY A 33 -18.01 0.99 16.30
CA GLY A 33 -17.89 1.97 17.37
C GLY A 33 -16.54 2.71 17.27
N PRO A 34 -16.41 3.88 17.90
CA PRO A 34 -15.16 4.62 17.90
C PRO A 34 -14.03 3.68 18.36
N PRO A 35 -12.85 3.72 17.70
CA PRO A 35 -11.75 2.84 18.06
C PRO A 35 -11.47 2.99 19.57
N PRO A 36 -11.21 1.88 20.28
CA PRO A 36 -10.90 1.95 21.70
C PRO A 36 -9.75 2.93 21.89
N SER A 37 -9.88 3.81 22.88
CA SER A 37 -8.86 4.77 23.31
C SER A 37 -7.67 4.07 23.99
N GLY A 38 -7.13 3.05 23.34
CA GLY A 38 -5.92 2.34 23.69
C GLY A 38 -4.81 2.68 22.71
N ASP A 39 -3.57 2.39 23.11
CA ASP A 39 -2.41 2.54 22.25
C ASP A 39 -2.66 1.82 20.91
N PRO A 40 -2.24 2.41 19.77
CA PRO A 40 -2.41 1.76 18.48
C PRO A 40 -1.73 0.39 18.50
N VAL A 41 -2.48 -0.64 18.10
CA VAL A 41 -1.95 -2.00 18.01
C VAL A 41 -1.19 -2.11 16.70
N PHE A 42 0.12 -1.87 16.74
CA PHE A 42 1.02 -2.11 15.60
C PHE A 42 1.25 -3.62 15.41
N ALA A 43 1.57 -4.02 14.18
CA ALA A 43 1.90 -5.40 13.81
C ALA A 43 3.13 -5.96 14.54
N VAL A 44 3.99 -5.10 15.08
CA VAL A 44 5.17 -5.46 15.86
C VAL A 44 5.32 -4.56 17.09
N ASP A 45 5.99 -5.07 18.13
CA ASP A 45 6.44 -4.26 19.25
C ASP A 45 7.68 -3.44 18.84
N ILE A 46 7.54 -2.12 18.85
CA ILE A 46 8.58 -1.18 18.43
C ILE A 46 9.50 -0.75 19.60
N GLY A 47 9.31 -1.30 20.81
CA GLY A 47 10.14 -1.02 21.98
C GLY A 47 10.19 0.48 22.30
N ASP A 48 11.39 1.05 22.42
CA ASP A 48 11.64 2.49 22.64
C ASP A 48 11.90 3.27 21.33
N SER A 49 11.56 2.69 20.16
CA SER A 49 11.75 3.37 18.88
C SER A 49 10.93 4.66 18.79
N HIS A 50 11.53 5.68 18.17
CA HIS A 50 10.93 6.97 17.82
C HIS A 50 10.85 7.19 16.30
N ILE A 51 11.09 6.13 15.51
CA ILE A 51 10.93 6.19 14.06
C ILE A 51 9.42 6.32 13.77
N PRO A 52 8.96 7.27 12.93
CA PRO A 52 7.56 7.37 12.58
C PRO A 52 7.03 6.06 11.98
N TYR A 53 5.81 5.71 12.33
CA TYR A 53 5.18 4.45 11.92
C TYR A 53 4.01 4.75 10.99
N LEU A 54 3.99 4.11 9.82
CA LEU A 54 2.95 4.26 8.82
C LEU A 54 2.14 2.98 8.74
N VAL A 55 0.83 3.10 8.89
CA VAL A 55 -0.13 2.02 8.66
C VAL A 55 -0.87 2.34 7.38
N ILE A 56 -0.86 1.41 6.43
CA ILE A 56 -1.65 1.48 5.21
C ILE A 56 -2.64 0.32 5.18
N ASP A 57 -3.92 0.64 5.02
CA ASP A 57 -4.99 -0.35 4.86
C ASP A 57 -5.57 -0.25 3.45
N THR A 58 -5.49 -1.34 2.69
CA THR A 58 -6.03 -1.43 1.32
C THR A 58 -7.41 -2.09 1.25
N ASP A 59 -8.06 -2.34 2.38
CA ASP A 59 -9.33 -3.08 2.50
C ASP A 59 -9.28 -4.44 1.76
N GLY A 60 -8.12 -5.11 1.88
CA GLY A 60 -7.86 -6.39 1.23
C GLY A 60 -7.59 -6.32 -0.28
N ALA A 61 -7.58 -5.15 -0.90
CA ALA A 61 -7.24 -5.00 -2.31
C ALA A 61 -5.74 -5.26 -2.57
N GLU A 62 -5.45 -5.99 -3.65
CA GLU A 62 -4.08 -6.30 -4.06
C GLU A 62 -3.41 -5.06 -4.68
N ILE A 63 -2.28 -4.65 -4.10
CA ILE A 63 -1.44 -3.59 -4.67
C ILE A 63 -0.84 -4.06 -6.00
N ARG A 64 -0.92 -3.20 -7.02
CA ARG A 64 -0.40 -3.46 -8.38
C ARG A 64 0.65 -2.43 -8.75
N ASN A 65 1.36 -2.65 -9.85
CA ASN A 65 2.35 -1.67 -10.33
C ASN A 65 1.68 -0.41 -10.87
N GLU A 66 0.62 -0.58 -11.65
CA GLU A 66 -0.26 0.50 -12.11
C GLU A 66 -1.63 -0.15 -12.44
N PRO A 67 -2.75 0.58 -12.30
CA PRO A 67 -2.87 1.88 -11.66
C PRO A 67 -2.82 1.79 -10.13
N LYS A 68 -2.71 2.95 -9.47
CA LYS A 68 -2.93 3.08 -8.01
C LYS A 68 -4.31 2.55 -7.61
N ILE A 69 -4.35 1.90 -6.45
CA ILE A 69 -5.59 1.49 -5.78
C ILE A 69 -5.81 2.35 -4.55
N ALA A 70 -7.07 2.51 -4.13
CA ALA A 70 -7.40 3.23 -2.91
C ALA A 70 -6.89 2.49 -1.67
N ALA A 71 -6.44 3.24 -0.69
CA ALA A 71 -6.03 2.79 0.63
C ALA A 71 -6.17 3.93 1.65
N GLU A 72 -6.16 3.61 2.93
CA GLU A 72 -6.12 4.57 4.03
C GLU A 72 -4.72 4.59 4.65
N LEU A 73 -4.10 5.77 4.71
CA LEU A 73 -2.82 5.98 5.39
C LEU A 73 -3.06 6.62 6.75
N THR A 74 -2.51 6.02 7.80
CA THR A 74 -2.35 6.67 9.11
C THR A 74 -0.88 6.79 9.47
N VAL A 75 -0.44 8.00 9.82
CA VAL A 75 0.92 8.31 10.27
C VAL A 75 0.92 8.49 11.77
N TYR A 76 1.80 7.75 12.44
CA TYR A 76 2.06 7.85 13.87
C TYR A 76 3.44 8.45 14.13
N ILE A 77 3.50 9.43 15.03
CA ILE A 77 4.75 9.98 15.58
C ILE A 77 4.69 9.80 17.09
N ASP A 78 5.71 9.17 17.66
CA ASP A 78 5.76 8.88 19.10
C ASP A 78 4.51 8.13 19.62
N ARG A 79 3.96 7.22 18.79
CA ARG A 79 2.72 6.43 19.01
C ARG A 79 1.42 7.24 19.00
N GLU A 80 1.47 8.53 18.70
CA GLU A 80 0.28 9.36 18.50
C GLU A 80 -0.05 9.45 17.01
N ALA A 81 -1.31 9.18 16.65
CA ALA A 81 -1.79 9.39 15.29
C ALA A 81 -1.81 10.89 14.99
N VAL A 82 -1.01 11.32 14.01
CA VAL A 82 -0.86 12.74 13.65
C VAL A 82 -1.51 13.09 12.32
N VAL A 83 -1.63 12.13 11.41
CA VAL A 83 -2.27 12.29 10.09
C VAL A 83 -3.03 11.02 9.75
N GLY A 84 -4.27 11.17 9.27
CA GLY A 84 -5.05 10.12 8.63
C GLY A 84 -5.60 10.67 7.32
N THR A 85 -5.34 9.99 6.19
CA THR A 85 -5.76 10.46 4.88
C THR A 85 -5.97 9.29 3.91
N PRO A 86 -6.97 9.37 3.02
CA PRO A 86 -7.03 8.50 1.86
C PRO A 86 -5.80 8.68 0.99
N VAL A 87 -5.34 7.59 0.39
CA VAL A 87 -4.23 7.58 -0.57
C VAL A 87 -4.50 6.62 -1.73
N GLY A 88 -3.95 6.94 -2.89
CA GLY A 88 -3.66 5.95 -3.92
C GLY A 88 -2.34 5.26 -3.61
N ILE A 89 -2.26 3.94 -3.72
CA ILE A 89 -1.00 3.18 -3.59
C ILE A 89 -0.76 2.25 -4.78
N GLU A 90 0.50 2.19 -5.21
CA GLU A 90 0.99 1.25 -6.22
C GLU A 90 2.42 0.79 -5.89
N TYR A 91 2.86 -0.31 -6.51
CA TYR A 91 4.28 -0.63 -6.55
C TYR A 91 5.03 0.38 -7.41
N ARG A 92 6.28 0.64 -7.03
CA ARG A 92 7.14 1.58 -7.74
C ARG A 92 8.46 0.95 -8.18
N GLY A 93 8.93 1.45 -9.32
CA GLY A 93 10.21 1.13 -9.91
C GLY A 93 10.04 0.29 -11.16
N SER A 94 11.07 0.24 -12.00
CA SER A 94 11.06 -0.58 -13.21
C SER A 94 11.83 -1.88 -12.97
N THR A 95 13.17 -1.78 -12.95
CA THR A 95 14.02 -2.94 -12.65
C THR A 95 13.88 -3.36 -11.19
N SER A 96 13.94 -2.40 -10.25
CA SER A 96 13.87 -2.67 -8.82
C SER A 96 12.58 -3.37 -8.41
N PHE A 97 11.44 -2.99 -8.99
CA PHE A 97 10.15 -3.67 -8.76
C PHE A 97 10.21 -5.16 -9.14
N ARG A 98 10.83 -5.48 -10.27
CA ARG A 98 10.89 -6.85 -10.81
C ARG A 98 11.88 -7.75 -10.07
N ILE A 99 12.97 -7.21 -9.54
CA ILE A 99 14.05 -7.99 -8.95
C ILE A 99 14.03 -8.04 -7.42
N SER A 100 13.30 -7.12 -6.78
CA SER A 100 13.29 -7.00 -5.32
C SER A 100 12.17 -7.80 -4.68
N ASP A 101 12.47 -8.55 -3.63
CA ASP A 101 11.47 -9.21 -2.77
C ASP A 101 10.80 -8.20 -1.83
N LYS A 102 11.55 -7.19 -1.36
CA LYS A 102 11.01 -6.03 -0.65
C LYS A 102 10.54 -4.99 -1.65
N LYS A 103 9.22 -4.83 -1.81
CA LYS A 103 8.64 -3.88 -2.75
C LYS A 103 8.75 -2.45 -2.24
N SER A 104 8.97 -1.52 -3.17
CA SER A 104 8.85 -0.07 -2.94
C SER A 104 7.50 0.39 -3.45
N TYR A 105 6.98 1.46 -2.87
CA TYR A 105 5.65 1.96 -3.17
C TYR A 105 5.68 3.42 -3.61
N GLY A 106 4.80 3.77 -4.54
CA GLY A 106 4.38 5.14 -4.79
C GLY A 106 3.04 5.34 -4.09
N ILE A 107 2.90 6.46 -3.37
CA ILE A 107 1.63 6.86 -2.79
C ILE A 107 1.26 8.26 -3.26
N GLU A 108 -0.04 8.52 -3.37
CA GLU A 108 -0.61 9.82 -3.73
C GLU A 108 -1.70 10.16 -2.74
N THR A 109 -1.67 11.35 -2.16
CA THR A 109 -2.65 11.75 -1.14
C THR A 109 -3.95 12.24 -1.78
N TRP A 110 -5.07 11.70 -1.32
CA TRP A 110 -6.40 11.94 -1.90
C TRP A 110 -7.37 12.53 -0.88
N ASP A 111 -8.35 13.30 -1.37
CA ASP A 111 -9.55 13.65 -0.60
C ASP A 111 -10.57 12.49 -0.56
N ALA A 112 -11.70 12.71 0.11
CA ALA A 112 -12.77 11.71 0.24
C ALA A 112 -13.45 11.37 -1.10
N GLU A 113 -13.30 12.24 -2.10
CA GLU A 113 -13.82 12.09 -3.45
C GLU A 113 -12.80 11.43 -4.41
N GLY A 114 -11.58 11.18 -3.95
CA GLY A 114 -10.49 10.57 -4.71
C GLY A 114 -9.71 11.55 -5.60
N ASN A 115 -9.78 12.86 -5.34
CA ASN A 115 -8.95 13.85 -6.01
C ASN A 115 -7.64 14.08 -5.26
N ASP A 116 -6.58 14.42 -5.99
CA ASP A 116 -5.28 14.72 -5.41
C ASP A 116 -5.33 15.94 -4.49
N ILE A 117 -4.70 15.81 -3.32
CA ILE A 117 -4.51 16.88 -2.36
C ILE A 117 -3.04 16.98 -1.95
N ASP A 118 -2.56 18.21 -1.80
CA ASP A 118 -1.22 18.46 -1.29
C ASP A 118 -1.23 18.39 0.25
N LEU A 119 -0.35 17.57 0.82
CA LEU A 119 -0.14 17.48 2.27
C LEU A 119 1.32 17.70 2.63
N SER A 120 1.60 18.10 3.87
CA SER A 120 2.97 18.18 4.39
C SER A 120 3.21 17.06 5.39
N PHE A 121 4.24 16.25 5.15
CA PHE A 121 4.69 15.23 6.08
C PHE A 121 6.06 15.60 6.67
N PHE A 122 6.24 15.37 7.97
CA PHE A 122 7.55 15.50 8.63
C PHE A 122 8.25 16.87 8.46
N GLY A 123 7.48 17.93 8.21
CA GLY A 123 8.00 19.28 7.92
C GLY A 123 8.55 19.45 6.50
N PHE A 124 8.23 18.54 5.59
CA PHE A 124 8.55 18.66 4.16
C PHE A 124 7.60 19.67 3.50
N PRO A 125 7.97 20.28 2.36
CA PRO A 125 7.03 21.04 1.54
C PRO A 125 5.76 20.25 1.22
N GLU A 126 4.67 20.97 0.96
CA GLU A 126 3.40 20.38 0.52
C GLU A 126 3.56 19.72 -0.87
N GLU A 127 3.16 18.46 -0.97
CA GLU A 127 3.11 17.66 -2.20
C GLU A 127 1.99 16.62 -2.13
N GLU A 128 1.48 16.20 -3.28
CA GLU A 128 0.53 15.09 -3.41
C GLU A 128 1.21 13.72 -3.56
N ASP A 129 2.44 13.69 -4.10
CA ASP A 129 3.10 12.49 -4.62
C ASP A 129 4.31 12.09 -3.74
N TRP A 130 4.25 10.91 -3.12
CA TRP A 130 5.27 10.43 -2.18
C TRP A 130 5.81 9.05 -2.53
N ILE A 131 7.00 8.74 -2.02
CA ILE A 131 7.70 7.48 -2.28
C ILE A 131 8.07 6.81 -0.96
N LEU A 132 7.76 5.52 -0.86
CA LEU A 132 8.30 4.61 0.15
C LEU A 132 9.34 3.70 -0.50
N THR A 133 10.62 4.01 -0.34
CA THR A 133 11.71 3.19 -0.87
C THR A 133 12.18 2.16 0.15
N GLY A 134 12.08 0.89 -0.22
CA GLY A 134 12.66 -0.23 0.52
C GLY A 134 14.04 -0.62 -0.01
N HIS A 135 14.65 -1.63 0.61
CA HIS A 135 15.83 -2.28 0.05
C HIS A 135 15.52 -2.90 -1.31
N VAL A 136 16.41 -2.71 -2.28
CA VAL A 136 16.43 -3.57 -3.47
C VAL A 136 17.22 -4.82 -3.12
N VAL A 137 16.49 -5.90 -2.83
CA VAL A 137 17.04 -7.15 -2.28
C VAL A 137 16.44 -8.36 -2.98
N ASN A 138 17.27 -9.34 -3.32
CA ASN A 138 16.86 -10.65 -3.77
C ASN A 138 17.36 -11.69 -2.77
N LEU A 139 16.43 -12.35 -2.08
CA LEU A 139 16.70 -13.29 -0.99
C LEU A 139 17.17 -14.66 -1.53
N GLU A 140 16.76 -15.05 -2.74
CA GLU A 140 17.16 -16.31 -3.36
C GLU A 140 18.59 -16.26 -3.92
N GLY A 141 18.95 -15.15 -4.54
CA GLY A 141 20.24 -14.91 -5.20
C GLY A 141 21.26 -14.18 -4.33
N ASP A 142 20.95 -13.95 -3.06
CA ASP A 142 21.78 -13.27 -2.05
C ASP A 142 22.39 -11.94 -2.55
N PHE A 143 21.51 -11.05 -3.04
CA PHE A 143 21.91 -9.75 -3.56
C PHE A 143 21.18 -8.61 -2.89
N ILE A 144 21.90 -7.53 -2.63
CA ILE A 144 21.39 -6.28 -2.08
C ILE A 144 22.19 -5.09 -2.62
N ILE A 145 21.50 -4.08 -3.18
CA ILE A 145 22.15 -2.90 -3.78
C ILE A 145 22.70 -1.95 -2.71
N ASP A 146 21.89 -1.66 -1.71
CA ASP A 146 22.23 -0.81 -0.58
C ASP A 146 22.02 -1.62 0.70
N ARG A 147 23.09 -1.98 1.40
CA ARG A 147 22.99 -2.77 2.64
C ARG A 147 22.53 -1.96 3.84
N THR A 148 22.57 -0.64 3.72
CA THR A 148 22.38 0.30 4.82
C THR A 148 21.02 0.96 4.80
N LEU A 149 20.32 0.93 3.65
CA LEU A 149 19.15 1.76 3.32
C LEU A 149 19.45 3.28 3.28
N MET A 150 20.72 3.68 3.39
CA MET A 150 21.11 5.09 3.57
C MET A 150 21.55 5.78 2.29
N TYR A 151 21.69 5.09 1.15
CA TYR A 151 22.26 5.71 -0.06
C TYR A 151 21.42 6.90 -0.55
N HIS A 152 20.09 6.75 -0.63
CA HIS A 152 19.21 7.87 -0.98
C HIS A 152 19.25 8.96 0.09
N TYR A 153 19.13 8.60 1.37
CA TYR A 153 19.13 9.56 2.47
C TYR A 153 20.39 10.43 2.47
N LEU A 154 21.57 9.81 2.40
CA LEU A 154 22.85 10.52 2.40
C LEU A 154 23.05 11.31 1.10
N GLY A 155 22.74 10.72 -0.05
CA GLY A 155 22.91 11.36 -1.35
C GLY A 155 22.09 12.65 -1.47
N TYR A 156 20.79 12.58 -1.14
CA TYR A 156 19.93 13.75 -1.19
C TYR A 156 20.27 14.78 -0.11
N ARG A 157 20.58 14.33 1.11
CA ARG A 157 20.99 15.25 2.18
C ARG A 157 22.26 16.02 1.83
N LEU A 158 23.29 15.34 1.32
CA LEU A 158 24.53 16.01 0.89
C LEU A 158 24.28 17.00 -0.26
N TYR A 159 23.43 16.66 -1.22
CA TYR A 159 23.09 17.57 -2.32
C TYR A 159 22.31 18.80 -1.81
N ALA A 160 21.42 18.60 -0.83
CA ALA A 160 20.71 19.69 -0.15
C ALA A 160 21.65 20.60 0.65
N ASP A 161 22.60 20.02 1.39
CA ASP A 161 23.59 20.76 2.17
C ASP A 161 24.52 21.62 1.28
N MET A 162 24.63 21.29 -0.01
CA MET A 162 25.30 22.12 -1.03
C MET A 162 24.44 23.29 -1.56
N GLY A 163 23.27 23.53 -0.97
CA GLY A 163 22.35 24.61 -1.34
C GLY A 163 21.52 24.32 -2.59
N ARG A 164 21.34 23.05 -2.96
CA ARG A 164 20.57 22.63 -4.13
C ARG A 164 19.29 21.93 -3.69
N TYR A 165 18.25 21.99 -4.53
CA TYR A 165 17.03 21.25 -4.23
C TYR A 165 17.29 19.74 -4.32
N ALA A 166 16.89 19.01 -3.29
CA ALA A 166 16.92 17.55 -3.21
C ALA A 166 15.67 17.08 -2.47
N SER A 167 15.19 15.87 -2.78
CA SER A 167 14.08 15.26 -2.06
C SER A 167 14.44 15.10 -0.57
N ARG A 168 13.58 15.58 0.33
CA ARG A 168 13.73 15.33 1.77
C ARG A 168 13.39 13.87 2.04
N CYS A 169 14.14 13.29 2.97
CA CYS A 169 14.02 11.88 3.31
C CYS A 169 13.78 11.72 4.81
N LYS A 170 12.86 10.83 5.19
CA LYS A 170 12.66 10.39 6.57
C LYS A 170 12.64 8.87 6.60
N PHE A 171 13.36 8.27 7.55
CA PHE A 171 13.18 6.84 7.82
C PHE A 171 11.84 6.63 8.53
N VAL A 172 11.09 5.62 8.08
CA VAL A 172 9.79 5.26 8.64
C VAL A 172 9.68 3.75 8.77
N GLU A 173 8.89 3.29 9.74
CA GLU A 173 8.41 1.92 9.80
C GLU A 173 7.11 1.82 9.00
N LEU A 174 6.94 0.73 8.25
CA LEU A 174 5.77 0.53 7.40
C LEU A 174 5.06 -0.76 7.75
N GLU A 175 3.74 -0.66 7.86
CA GLU A 175 2.80 -1.74 7.97
C GLU A 175 1.75 -1.62 6.87
N ILE A 176 1.43 -2.74 6.22
CA ILE A 176 0.38 -2.81 5.22
C ILE A 176 -0.55 -3.96 5.60
N ASN A 177 -1.85 -3.68 5.77
CA ASN A 177 -2.88 -4.66 6.11
C ASN A 177 -2.52 -5.54 7.33
N GLY A 178 -2.02 -4.93 8.40
CA GLY A 178 -1.61 -5.66 9.61
C GLY A 178 -0.29 -6.43 9.49
N ALA A 179 0.40 -6.34 8.35
CA ALA A 179 1.68 -7.00 8.13
C ALA A 179 2.83 -5.99 8.11
N TYR A 180 3.77 -6.14 9.04
CA TYR A 180 4.97 -5.32 9.12
C TYR A 180 5.90 -5.55 7.91
N GLN A 181 6.22 -4.47 7.20
CA GLN A 181 7.06 -4.47 6.01
C GLN A 181 8.51 -4.05 6.32
N GLY A 182 8.81 -3.65 7.55
CA GLY A 182 10.12 -3.16 7.96
C GLY A 182 10.33 -1.66 7.74
N VAL A 183 11.58 -1.22 7.84
CA VAL A 183 11.98 0.18 7.65
C VAL A 183 12.03 0.55 6.16
N TYR A 184 11.56 1.75 5.84
CA TYR A 184 11.56 2.39 4.52
C TYR A 184 12.15 3.80 4.60
N VAL A 185 12.56 4.34 3.45
CA VAL A 185 12.83 5.77 3.27
C VAL A 185 11.60 6.42 2.63
N PHE A 186 10.91 7.26 3.39
CA PHE A 186 9.84 8.13 2.92
C PHE A 186 10.41 9.39 2.29
N MET A 187 9.96 9.75 1.08
CA MET A 187 10.57 10.81 0.27
C MET A 187 9.56 11.56 -0.60
N GLU A 188 9.81 12.84 -0.87
CA GLU A 188 9.13 13.60 -1.94
C GLU A 188 9.44 12.93 -3.30
N LYS A 189 8.44 12.80 -4.17
CA LYS A 189 8.68 12.42 -5.58
C LYS A 189 9.23 13.63 -6.34
N LEU A 190 10.41 13.47 -6.93
CA LEU A 190 10.98 14.53 -7.78
C LEU A 190 10.12 14.74 -9.03
N LYS A 191 9.51 15.92 -9.14
CA LYS A 191 8.84 16.43 -10.33
C LYS A 191 9.84 17.28 -11.15
N ARG A 192 9.72 17.30 -12.48
CA ARG A 192 10.69 17.96 -13.39
C ARG A 192 10.38 19.44 -13.62
N ASP A 193 9.20 19.84 -13.17
CA ASP A 193 8.47 21.06 -13.44
C ASP A 193 8.58 22.09 -12.30
N LYS A 194 9.31 21.74 -11.23
CA LYS A 194 9.81 22.66 -10.20
C LYS A 194 11.35 22.74 -10.23
#